data_AF-A0A1Q6A2H3-F1
#
_entry.id   AF-A0A1Q6A2H3-F1
#
_cell.length_a   1.000
_cell.length_b   1.000
_cell.length_c   1.000
_cell.angle_alpha   90.00
_cell.angle_beta   90.00
_cell.angle_gamma   90.00
#
_symmetry.space_group_name_H-M   'P 1'
#
loop_
_entity.id
_entity.type
_entity.pdbx_description
1 polymer ?
#
loop_
_entity_poly.entity_id
_entity_poly.type
_entity_poly.pdbx_seq_one_letter_code
_entity_poly.pdbx_strand_id
1 'polypeptide(L)'
;MEETPEYFKQGKVTVEYKTQKIKIGKQAYDVSQVTGISSNTKFNGRRERNHVQIEVDDLRHPVHFIPIIGGKARADQLNQRICVALRKAGGPNFY
;
A
#
# COMPACT_ATOMS: atom_id res chain seq x y z
N MET A 1 13.34 24.78 -6.28
CA MET A 1 12.50 24.26 -5.19
C MET A 1 11.79 23.05 -5.76
N GLU A 2 12.11 21.83 -5.33
CA GLU A 2 11.31 20.66 -5.71
C GLU A 2 10.00 20.75 -4.93
N GLU A 3 8.88 20.90 -5.65
CA GLU A 3 7.55 20.74 -5.04
C GLU A 3 7.46 19.34 -4.48
N THR A 4 7.23 19.23 -3.18
CA THR A 4 6.98 17.94 -2.57
C THR A 4 5.64 17.46 -3.14
N PRO A 5 5.57 16.29 -3.79
CA PRO A 5 4.32 15.84 -4.39
C PRO A 5 3.24 15.78 -3.32
N GLU A 6 2.02 16.23 -3.60
CA GLU A 6 0.94 16.29 -2.60
C GLU A 6 0.37 14.90 -2.23
N TYR A 7 0.64 13.91 -3.07
CA TYR A 7 0.20 12.53 -2.89
C TYR A 7 1.14 11.54 -3.58
N PHE A 8 1.08 10.28 -3.15
CA PHE A 8 1.62 9.13 -3.88
C PHE A 8 0.47 8.38 -4.54
N LYS A 9 0.63 7.96 -5.80
CA LYS A 9 -0.34 7.10 -6.49
C LYS A 9 0.35 6.04 -7.33
N GLN A 10 0.05 4.78 -7.07
CA GLN A 10 0.49 3.66 -7.89
C GLN A 10 -0.52 2.51 -7.84
N GLY A 11 -0.96 2.05 -9.01
CA GLY A 11 -1.98 1.01 -9.12
C GLY A 11 -3.30 1.44 -8.45
N LYS A 12 -3.76 0.63 -7.48
CA LYS A 12 -4.98 0.90 -6.71
C LYS A 12 -4.74 1.65 -5.39
N VAL A 13 -3.51 2.08 -5.13
CA VAL A 13 -3.15 2.80 -3.90
C VAL A 13 -2.96 4.26 -4.20
N THR A 14 -3.56 5.11 -3.38
CA THR A 14 -3.26 6.54 -3.33
C THR A 14 -3.09 6.96 -1.88
N VAL A 15 -1.99 7.63 -1.55
CA VAL A 15 -1.74 8.18 -0.21
C VAL A 15 -1.72 9.69 -0.35
N GLU A 16 -2.67 10.36 0.27
CA GLU A 16 -2.79 11.81 0.29
C GLU A 16 -2.08 12.35 1.53
N TYR A 17 -1.01 13.12 1.36
CA TYR A 17 -0.16 13.54 2.49
C TYR A 17 -0.82 14.62 3.33
N LYS A 18 -1.56 15.53 2.70
CA LYS A 18 -2.21 16.66 3.38
C LYS A 18 -3.42 16.23 4.20
N THR A 19 -4.24 15.33 3.67
CA THR A 19 -5.44 14.83 4.34
C THR A 19 -5.16 13.62 5.21
N GLN A 20 -3.93 13.09 5.16
CA GLN A 20 -3.49 11.90 5.91
C GLN A 20 -4.37 10.68 5.64
N LYS A 21 -4.73 10.46 4.36
CA LYS A 21 -5.61 9.37 3.94
C LYS A 21 -4.92 8.42 2.98
N ILE A 22 -5.23 7.14 3.10
CA ILE A 22 -4.91 6.12 2.11
C ILE A 22 -6.19 5.62 1.45
N LYS A 23 -6.22 5.66 0.11
CA LYS A 23 -7.25 5.05 -0.71
C LYS A 23 -6.73 3.74 -1.27
N ILE A 24 -7.47 2.66 -1.04
CA ILE A 24 -7.17 1.31 -1.53
C ILE A 24 -8.37 0.85 -2.36
N GLY A 25 -8.24 0.92 -3.69
CA GLY A 25 -9.34 0.67 -4.60
C GLY A 25 -10.46 1.71 -4.45
N LYS A 26 -11.61 1.30 -3.89
CA LYS A 26 -12.77 2.17 -3.66
C LYS A 26 -12.92 2.62 -2.20
N GLN A 27 -12.08 2.10 -1.31
CA GLN A 27 -12.13 2.39 0.12
C GLN A 27 -11.09 3.44 0.49
N ALA A 28 -11.40 4.25 1.48
CA ALA A 28 -10.52 5.28 2.01
C ALA A 28 -10.43 5.12 3.53
N TYR A 29 -9.21 5.18 4.05
CA TYR A 29 -8.88 5.02 5.47
C TYR A 29 -7.95 6.15 5.88
N ASP A 30 -7.94 6.47 7.17
CA ASP A 30 -6.89 7.31 7.71
C ASP A 30 -5.58 6.52 7.75
N VAL A 31 -4.44 7.18 7.47
CA VAL A 31 -3.15 6.48 7.42
C VAL A 31 -2.76 5.85 8.76
N SER A 32 -3.25 6.41 9.88
CA SER A 32 -3.09 5.86 11.23
C SER A 32 -3.79 4.51 11.42
N GLN A 33 -4.79 4.19 10.60
CA GLN A 33 -5.48 2.90 10.65
C GLN A 33 -4.72 1.81 9.92
N VAL A 34 -3.65 2.10 9.18
CA VAL A 34 -2.84 1.06 8.55
C VAL A 34 -2.08 0.33 9.65
N THR A 35 -2.20 -1.00 9.71
CA THR A 35 -1.59 -1.82 10.75
C THR A 35 -0.45 -2.70 10.24
N GLY A 36 -0.33 -2.88 8.93
CA GLY A 36 0.74 -3.66 8.33
C GLY A 36 0.80 -3.55 6.82
N ILE A 37 2.00 -3.73 6.25
CA ILE A 37 2.19 -3.92 4.81
C ILE A 37 3.19 -5.04 4.57
N SER A 38 2.86 -5.96 3.68
CA SER A 38 3.76 -7.02 3.24
C SER A 38 3.65 -7.28 1.74
N SER A 39 4.74 -7.72 1.12
CA SER A 39 4.73 -8.25 -0.25
C SER A 39 4.69 -9.77 -0.17
N ASN A 40 3.66 -10.36 -0.76
CA ASN A 40 3.44 -11.80 -0.72
C ASN A 40 3.30 -12.37 -2.13
N THR A 41 3.72 -13.61 -2.28
CA THR A 41 3.59 -14.37 -3.51
C THR A 41 2.60 -15.50 -3.24
N LYS A 42 1.44 -15.46 -3.89
CA LYS A 42 0.47 -16.57 -3.85
C LYS A 42 0.65 -17.43 -5.10
N PHE A 43 0.76 -18.74 -4.90
CA PHE A 43 0.76 -19.72 -5.97
C PHE A 43 -0.66 -20.24 -6.17
N ASN A 44 -1.20 -20.12 -7.37
CA ASN A 44 -2.46 -20.78 -7.77
C ASN A 44 -2.16 -21.76 -8.91
N GLY A 45 -1.88 -23.01 -8.55
CA GLY A 45 -1.30 -24.00 -9.46
C GLY A 45 0.09 -23.57 -9.94
N ARG A 46 0.34 -23.60 -11.27
CA ARG A 46 1.61 -23.15 -11.87
C ARG A 46 1.75 -21.62 -12.01
N ARG A 47 0.72 -20.84 -11.64
CA ARG A 47 0.73 -19.38 -11.81
C ARG A 47 1.08 -18.68 -10.51
N GLU A 48 2.15 -17.89 -10.56
CA GLU A 48 2.58 -17.00 -9.50
C GLU A 48 1.80 -15.68 -9.55
N ARG A 49 1.20 -15.28 -8.42
CA ARG A 49 0.55 -13.98 -8.25
C ARG A 49 1.20 -13.19 -7.12
N ASN A 50 2.05 -12.26 -7.52
CA ASN A 50 2.66 -11.29 -6.63
C ASN A 50 1.66 -10.20 -6.27
N HIS A 51 1.62 -9.84 -5.00
CA HIS A 51 0.75 -8.79 -4.50
C HIS A 51 1.36 -8.09 -3.29
N VAL A 52 0.95 -6.84 -3.09
CA VAL A 52 1.14 -6.16 -1.82
C VAL A 52 -0.14 -6.32 -1.01
N GLN A 53 0.01 -6.81 0.21
CA GLN A 53 -1.03 -6.89 1.23
C GLN A 53 -0.92 -5.65 2.11
N ILE A 54 -2.02 -4.93 2.29
CA ILE A 54 -2.15 -3.82 3.23
C ILE A 54 -3.20 -4.22 4.25
N GLU A 55 -2.84 -4.12 5.52
CA GLU A 55 -3.72 -4.38 6.66
C GLU A 55 -4.17 -3.06 7.26
N VAL A 56 -5.45 -3.00 7.62
CA VAL A 56 -6.08 -1.83 8.23
C VAL A 56 -6.91 -2.24 9.44
N ASP A 57 -7.00 -1.34 10.41
CA ASP A 57 -7.88 -1.46 11.57
C ASP A 57 -9.34 -1.19 11.16
N ASP A 58 -9.91 -2.13 10.39
CA ASP A 58 -11.30 -2.17 9.97
C ASP A 58 -11.81 -3.62 10.09
N LEU A 59 -12.86 -3.82 10.89
CA LEU A 59 -13.45 -5.14 11.11
C LEU A 59 -14.18 -5.69 9.88
N ARG A 60 -14.56 -4.86 8.91
CA ARG A 60 -15.28 -5.30 7.69
C ARG A 60 -14.32 -5.74 6.60
N HIS A 61 -13.25 -4.97 6.40
CA HIS A 61 -12.27 -5.20 5.36
C HIS A 61 -10.85 -5.00 5.88
N PRO A 62 -10.36 -5.86 6.78
CA PRO A 62 -9.08 -5.66 7.45
C PRO A 62 -7.86 -5.84 6.53
N VAL A 63 -8.03 -6.49 5.38
CA VAL A 63 -6.92 -6.88 4.49
C VAL A 63 -7.25 -6.57 3.03
N HIS A 64 -6.37 -5.81 2.38
CA HIS A 64 -6.48 -5.47 0.97
C HIS A 64 -5.29 -6.00 0.17
N PHE A 65 -5.58 -6.58 -1.00
CA PHE A 65 -4.59 -7.14 -1.90
C PHE A 65 -4.45 -6.29 -3.17
N ILE A 66 -3.25 -5.80 -3.45
CA ILE A 66 -2.91 -5.06 -4.66
C ILE A 66 -2.09 -5.97 -5.57
N PRO A 67 -2.67 -6.49 -6.67
CA PRO A 67 -1.96 -7.37 -7.58
C PRO A 67 -0.88 -6.61 -8.35
N ILE A 68 0.28 -7.25 -8.53
CA ILE A 68 1.43 -6.68 -9.24
C ILE A 68 1.84 -7.55 -10.42
N ILE A 69 1.96 -6.90 -11.57
CA ILE A 69 2.47 -7.51 -12.81
C ILE A 69 3.98 -7.25 -12.89
N GLY A 70 4.75 -8.34 -12.95
CA GLY A 70 6.20 -8.30 -13.16
C GLY A 70 7.06 -8.77 -11.97
N GLY A 71 6.58 -9.78 -11.23
CA GLY A 71 7.41 -10.53 -10.29
C GLY A 71 7.52 -9.95 -8.88
N LYS A 72 8.12 -10.73 -7.97
CA LYS A 72 8.29 -10.39 -6.55
C LYS A 72 9.05 -9.07 -6.32
N ALA A 73 10.13 -8.83 -7.06
CA ALA A 73 10.94 -7.62 -6.92
C ALA A 73 10.13 -6.33 -7.11
N ARG A 74 9.15 -6.32 -8.03
CA ARG A 74 8.26 -5.17 -8.21
C ARG A 74 7.26 -5.01 -7.07
N ALA A 75 6.81 -6.12 -6.48
CA ALA A 75 5.95 -6.07 -5.30
C ALA A 75 6.71 -5.52 -4.09
N ASP A 76 7.97 -5.93 -3.90
CA ASP A 76 8.85 -5.42 -2.85
C ASP A 76 9.12 -3.92 -3.03
N GLN A 77 9.43 -3.48 -4.26
CA GLN A 77 9.61 -2.05 -4.56
C GLN A 77 8.34 -1.22 -4.32
N LEU A 78 7.17 -1.74 -4.68
CA LEU A 78 5.92 -1.05 -4.40
C LEU A 78 5.66 -0.99 -2.89
N ASN A 79 5.86 -2.10 -2.16
CA ASN A 79 5.73 -2.15 -0.71
C ASN A 79 6.59 -1.03 -0.07
N GLN A 80 7.87 -0.97 -0.41
CA GLN A 80 8.78 0.06 0.11
C GLN A 80 8.30 1.50 -0.21
N ARG A 81 7.80 1.75 -1.42
CA ARG A 81 7.27 3.07 -1.81
C ARG A 81 6.01 3.43 -1.01
N ILE A 82 5.13 2.48 -0.75
CA ILE A 82 3.94 2.71 0.08
C ILE A 82 4.35 3.00 1.52
N CYS A 83 5.29 2.26 2.10
CA CYS A 83 5.80 2.55 3.45
C CYS A 83 6.39 3.96 3.55
N VAL A 84 7.17 4.40 2.55
CA VAL A 84 7.68 5.78 2.49
C VAL A 84 6.54 6.79 2.38
N ALA A 85 5.55 6.54 1.52
CA ALA A 85 4.41 7.42 1.34
C ALA A 85 3.57 7.57 2.63
N LEU A 86 3.31 6.46 3.33
CA LEU A 86 2.61 6.48 4.62
C LEU A 86 3.39 7.26 5.67
N ARG A 87 4.71 7.05 5.77
CA ARG A 87 5.56 7.81 6.69
C ARG A 87 5.53 9.31 6.37
N LYS A 88 5.57 9.70 5.09
CA LYS A 88 5.42 11.09 4.66
C LYS A 88 4.05 11.68 5.02
N ALA A 89 3.01 10.86 5.04
CA ALA A 89 1.66 11.25 5.45
C ALA A 89 1.47 11.31 6.98
N GLY A 90 2.51 11.05 7.79
CA GLY A 90 2.40 10.96 9.24
C GLY A 90 1.84 9.64 9.76
N GLY A 91 1.78 8.62 8.89
CA GLY A 91 1.32 7.28 9.23
C GLY A 91 2.39 6.40 9.91
N PRO A 92 2.02 5.15 10.22
CA PRO A 92 2.87 4.20 10.89
C PRO A 92 4.08 3.78 10.05
N ASN A 93 5.11 3.34 10.76
CA ASN A 93 6.37 2.91 10.17
C ASN A 93 6.51 1.40 10.27
N PHE A 94 6.52 0.73 9.11
CA PHE A 94 6.76 -0.70 8.98
C PHE A 94 8.21 -0.89 8.54
N TYR A 95 9.01 -1.53 9.40
CA TYR A 95 10.44 -1.82 9.18
C TYR A 95 10.62 -3.18 8.51
#